data_AF-F9UAB3-F1
#
_entry.id   AF-F9UAB3-F1
#
_cell.length_a   1.000
_cell.length_b   1.000
_cell.length_c   1.000
_cell.angle_alpha   90.00
_cell.angle_beta   90.00
_cell.angle_gamma   90.00
#
_symmetry.space_group_name_H-M   'P 1'
#
loop_
_entity.id
_entity.type
_entity.pdbx_description
1 polymer ?
#
loop_
_entity_poly.entity_id
_entity_poly.type
_entity_poly.pdbx_seq_one_letter_code
_entity_poly.pdbx_strand_id
1 'polypeptide(L)'
;MDPQTGASTFETQAHGVTLSLTQLLPDQVRAFYVARGFDLADANVFAEACVFMTVLRNDAAPGEIDFRLTDWEVRYDGATRSLPPPENWLTQWSARGVPDAAMLAFRWAQFPAEQSYAPGEWNQGMLATGLPPGSRFDLIARWTIADQTYEGRLDDVRCTD
;
A
#
# COMPACT_ATOMS: atom_id res chain seq x y z
N MET A 1 -0.24 9.75 -15.84
CA MET A 1 -0.45 8.43 -16.47
C MET A 1 0.78 8.14 -17.32
N ASP A 2 1.44 7.04 -17.02
CA ASP A 2 2.59 6.55 -17.76
C ASP A 2 2.15 6.01 -19.13
N PRO A 3 2.78 6.44 -20.25
CA PRO A 3 2.33 6.08 -21.58
C PRO A 3 2.65 4.63 -21.99
N GLN A 4 3.54 3.93 -21.29
CA GLN A 4 3.92 2.54 -21.59
C GLN A 4 3.05 1.54 -20.83
N THR A 5 2.69 1.88 -19.60
CA THR A 5 1.99 0.99 -18.66
C THR A 5 0.54 1.42 -18.41
N GLY A 6 0.16 2.65 -18.74
CA GLY A 6 -1.15 3.22 -18.40
C GLY A 6 -1.33 3.50 -16.90
N ALA A 7 -0.32 3.24 -16.06
CA ALA A 7 -0.41 3.44 -14.62
C ALA A 7 -0.37 4.92 -14.26
N SER A 8 -1.18 5.33 -13.28
CA SER A 8 -1.12 6.67 -12.69
C SER A 8 -0.33 6.65 -11.38
N THR A 9 0.40 7.72 -11.12
CA THR A 9 1.06 7.99 -9.85
C THR A 9 0.39 9.17 -9.18
N PHE A 10 0.10 9.01 -7.89
CA PHE A 10 -0.43 10.03 -7.00
C PHE A 10 0.65 10.32 -5.97
N GLU A 11 0.94 11.59 -5.71
CA GLU A 11 2.03 11.98 -4.81
C GLU A 11 1.62 13.18 -3.96
N THR A 12 2.10 13.19 -2.72
CA THR A 12 1.96 14.30 -1.78
C THR A 12 3.25 14.46 -0.99
N GLN A 13 3.53 15.71 -0.61
CA GLN A 13 4.65 16.03 0.26
C GLN A 13 4.13 16.91 1.40
N ALA A 14 4.34 16.46 2.63
CA ALA A 14 3.93 17.18 3.83
C ALA A 14 4.95 17.01 4.93
N HIS A 15 5.26 18.08 5.66
CA HIS A 15 6.16 18.06 6.83
C HIS A 15 7.52 17.38 6.59
N GLY A 16 8.08 17.51 5.39
CA GLY A 16 9.37 16.90 5.03
C GLY A 16 9.29 15.41 4.68
N VAL A 17 8.09 14.85 4.54
CA VAL A 17 7.85 13.45 4.15
C VAL A 17 7.14 13.42 2.81
N THR A 18 7.59 12.54 1.91
CA THR A 18 6.97 12.30 0.61
C THR A 18 6.30 10.93 0.61
N LEU A 19 5.05 10.88 0.13
CA LEU A 19 4.29 9.66 -0.09
C LEU A 19 3.88 9.61 -1.56
N SER A 20 4.17 8.50 -2.23
CA SER A 20 3.66 8.24 -3.57
C SER A 20 2.98 6.87 -3.67
N LEU A 21 1.91 6.82 -4.47
CA LEU A 21 1.20 5.62 -4.86
C LEU A 21 1.22 5.51 -6.38
N THR A 22 1.86 4.48 -6.91
CA THR A 22 1.81 4.14 -8.33
C THR A 22 0.92 2.94 -8.52
N GLN A 23 -0.08 3.04 -9.39
CA GLN A 23 -0.99 1.94 -9.67
C GLN A 23 -0.24 0.69 -10.13
N LEU A 24 -0.64 -0.47 -9.60
CA LEU A 24 -0.26 -1.77 -10.16
C LEU A 24 -1.47 -2.35 -10.87
N LEU A 25 -1.33 -2.66 -12.16
CA LEU A 25 -2.42 -3.25 -12.94
C LEU A 25 -2.76 -4.66 -12.41
N PRO A 26 -4.04 -5.08 -12.40
CA PRO A 26 -4.43 -6.38 -11.88
C PRO A 26 -3.70 -7.54 -12.57
N ASP A 27 -3.45 -7.46 -13.89
CA ASP A 27 -2.67 -8.47 -14.60
C ASP A 27 -1.20 -8.54 -14.15
N GLN A 28 -0.58 -7.40 -13.83
CA GLN A 28 0.78 -7.38 -13.29
C GLN A 28 0.83 -8.04 -11.91
N VAL A 29 -0.15 -7.75 -11.06
CA VAL A 29 -0.26 -8.32 -9.71
C VAL A 29 -0.51 -9.84 -9.78
N ARG A 30 -1.45 -10.28 -10.63
CA ARG A 30 -1.70 -11.71 -10.88
C ARG A 30 -0.44 -12.43 -11.32
N ALA A 31 0.23 -11.93 -12.36
CA ALA A 31 1.44 -12.53 -12.89
C ALA A 31 2.56 -12.62 -11.84
N PHE A 32 2.73 -11.55 -11.04
CA PHE A 32 3.73 -11.50 -9.98
C PHE A 32 3.55 -12.62 -8.93
N TYR A 33 2.32 -12.85 -8.47
CA TYR A 33 2.03 -13.83 -7.43
C TYR A 33 1.93 -15.27 -7.96
N VAL A 34 1.39 -15.47 -9.16
CA VAL A 34 1.42 -16.79 -9.82
C VAL A 34 2.86 -17.27 -10.00
N ALA A 35 3.77 -16.38 -10.41
CA ALA A 35 5.20 -16.70 -10.52
C ALA A 35 5.87 -17.04 -9.17
N ARG A 36 5.19 -16.80 -8.04
CA ARG A 36 5.67 -17.08 -6.67
C ARG A 36 4.94 -18.25 -6.01
N GLY A 37 4.11 -18.97 -6.76
CA GLY A 37 3.46 -20.19 -6.29
C GLY A 37 2.04 -20.00 -5.73
N PHE A 38 1.44 -18.82 -5.92
CA PHE A 38 -0.02 -18.71 -5.79
C PHE A 38 -0.69 -19.40 -6.99
N ASP A 39 -1.87 -19.97 -6.77
CA ASP A 39 -2.75 -20.27 -7.90
C ASP A 39 -3.39 -18.98 -8.43
N LEU A 40 -4.02 -19.07 -9.61
CA LEU A 40 -4.62 -17.91 -10.24
C LEU A 40 -5.80 -17.34 -9.43
N ALA A 41 -6.57 -18.21 -8.75
CA ALA A 41 -7.75 -17.78 -8.01
C ALA A 41 -7.36 -16.95 -6.78
N ASP A 42 -6.35 -17.39 -6.03
CA ASP A 42 -5.81 -16.69 -4.87
C ASP A 42 -5.08 -15.40 -5.28
N ALA A 43 -4.27 -15.46 -6.34
CA ALA A 43 -3.61 -14.27 -6.88
C ALA A 43 -4.63 -13.20 -7.33
N ASN A 44 -5.77 -13.64 -7.88
CA ASN A 44 -6.82 -12.73 -8.32
C ASN A 44 -7.50 -12.00 -7.16
N VAL A 45 -7.69 -12.67 -6.01
CA VAL A 45 -8.28 -12.04 -4.81
C VAL A 45 -7.47 -10.81 -4.39
N PHE A 46 -6.14 -10.88 -4.40
CA PHE A 46 -5.30 -9.74 -4.08
C PHE A 46 -5.26 -8.71 -5.22
N ALA A 47 -5.21 -9.16 -6.47
CA ALA A 47 -5.16 -8.28 -7.64
C ALA A 47 -6.39 -7.38 -7.78
N GLU A 48 -7.56 -7.81 -7.29
CA GLU A 48 -8.79 -7.03 -7.29
C GLU A 48 -8.91 -6.07 -6.09
N ALA A 49 -7.98 -6.13 -5.14
CA ALA A 49 -8.03 -5.36 -3.89
C ALA A 49 -7.42 -3.94 -4.00
N CYS A 50 -7.39 -3.38 -5.21
CA CYS A 50 -6.87 -2.05 -5.52
C CYS A 50 -5.46 -1.83 -4.95
N VAL A 51 -4.47 -2.35 -5.68
CA VAL A 51 -3.06 -2.46 -5.24
C VAL A 51 -2.21 -1.35 -5.85
N PHE A 52 -1.37 -0.74 -5.02
CA PHE A 52 -0.39 0.26 -5.42
C PHE A 52 1.01 -0.20 -5.04
N MET A 53 2.00 0.20 -5.84
CA MET A 53 3.37 0.34 -5.35
C MET A 53 3.43 1.64 -4.55
N THR A 54 3.73 1.51 -3.26
CA THR A 54 3.78 2.63 -2.32
C THR A 54 5.23 2.94 -2.00
N VAL A 55 5.58 4.22 -2.01
CA VAL A 55 6.85 4.74 -1.50
C VAL A 55 6.55 5.74 -0.39
N LEU A 56 7.21 5.58 0.76
CA LEU A 56 7.24 6.58 1.82
C LEU A 56 8.70 6.92 2.11
N ARG A 57 9.02 8.21 2.08
CA ARG A 57 10.38 8.72 2.25
C ARG A 57 10.39 9.87 3.24
N ASN A 58 11.29 9.79 4.21
CA ASN A 58 11.60 10.93 5.07
C ASN A 58 12.66 11.77 4.36
N ASP A 59 12.25 12.81 3.63
CA ASP A 59 13.17 13.64 2.85
C ASP A 59 13.91 14.66 3.72
N ALA A 60 13.17 15.31 4.62
CA ALA A 60 13.65 16.48 5.36
C ALA A 60 12.88 16.72 6.66
N ALA A 61 12.17 15.72 7.20
CA ALA A 61 11.49 15.88 8.47
C ALA A 61 12.52 16.18 9.58
N PRO A 62 12.15 16.94 10.63
CA PRO A 62 13.09 17.37 11.67
C PRO A 62 13.62 16.22 12.56
N GLY A 63 13.16 14.98 12.35
CA GLY A 63 13.59 13.80 13.08
C GLY A 63 13.18 12.51 12.38
N GLU A 64 13.40 11.39 13.06
CA GLU A 64 12.84 10.10 12.68
C GLU A 64 11.32 10.18 12.63
N ILE A 65 10.73 9.55 11.61
CA ILE A 65 9.28 9.41 11.49
C ILE A 65 8.94 7.97 11.84
N ASP A 66 7.87 7.76 12.60
CA ASP A 66 7.30 6.43 12.84
C ASP A 66 5.90 6.37 12.25
N PHE A 67 5.55 5.28 11.59
CA PHE A 67 4.17 5.08 11.13
C PHE A 67 3.69 3.66 11.40
N ARG A 68 2.36 3.53 11.46
CA ARG A 68 1.63 2.27 11.44
C ARG A 68 0.49 2.37 10.43
N LEU A 69 0.35 1.40 9.55
CA LEU A 69 -0.70 1.40 8.53
C LEU A 69 -2.11 1.44 9.13
N THR A 70 -2.30 0.88 10.33
CA THR A 70 -3.61 0.94 11.01
C THR A 70 -4.04 2.35 11.40
N ASP A 71 -3.09 3.29 11.49
CA ASP A 71 -3.34 4.72 11.77
C ASP A 71 -3.63 5.52 10.48
N TRP A 72 -3.42 4.90 9.31
CA TRP A 72 -3.76 5.48 8.00
C TRP A 72 -5.21 5.19 7.67
N GLU A 73 -5.84 6.11 6.93
CA GLU A 73 -7.26 6.04 6.60
C GLU A 73 -7.50 6.11 5.09
N VAL A 74 -8.41 5.27 4.62
CA VAL A 74 -9.05 5.39 3.32
C VAL A 74 -10.43 5.99 3.51
N ARG A 75 -10.72 7.08 2.79
CA ARG A 75 -12.07 7.67 2.72
C ARG A 75 -12.71 7.29 1.39
N TYR A 76 -13.75 6.48 1.45
CA TYR A 76 -14.45 5.93 0.30
C TYR A 76 -15.95 5.85 0.58
N ASP A 77 -16.76 6.32 -0.36
CA ASP A 77 -18.24 6.23 -0.30
C ASP A 77 -18.83 6.77 1.02
N GLY A 78 -18.35 7.93 1.46
CA GLY A 78 -18.78 8.58 2.71
C GLY A 78 -18.33 7.88 4.01
N ALA A 79 -17.58 6.78 3.91
CA ALA A 79 -17.03 6.05 5.04
C ALA A 79 -15.52 6.26 5.17
N THR A 80 -15.02 6.26 6.41
CA THR A 80 -13.59 6.24 6.73
C THR A 80 -13.24 4.88 7.29
N ARG A 81 -12.18 4.26 6.78
CA ARG A 81 -11.70 2.94 7.22
C ARG A 81 -10.19 2.97 7.41
N SER A 82 -9.69 2.34 8.47
CA SER A 82 -8.26 2.10 8.62
C SER A 82 -7.76 1.17 7.51
N LEU A 83 -6.51 1.38 7.07
CA LEU A 83 -5.87 0.41 6.18
C LEU A 83 -5.58 -0.89 6.93
N PRO A 84 -5.96 -2.06 6.38
CA PRO A 84 -5.65 -3.33 6.99
C PRO A 84 -4.13 -3.59 6.89
N PRO A 85 -3.51 -4.12 7.95
CA PRO A 85 -2.11 -4.48 7.89
C PRO A 85 -1.90 -5.76 7.04
N PRO A 86 -0.70 -5.97 6.45
CA PRO A 86 -0.36 -7.16 5.67
C PRO A 86 -0.72 -8.51 6.29
N GLU A 87 -0.71 -8.59 7.62
CA GLU A 87 -1.00 -9.79 8.41
C GLU A 87 -2.44 -10.30 8.21
N ASN A 88 -3.37 -9.40 7.88
CA ASN A 88 -4.74 -9.79 7.55
C ASN A 88 -4.78 -10.66 6.28
N TRP A 89 -3.97 -10.31 5.27
CA TRP A 89 -3.81 -11.10 4.06
C TRP A 89 -3.13 -12.44 4.34
N LEU A 90 -2.08 -12.46 5.14
CA LEU A 90 -1.39 -13.71 5.51
C LEU A 90 -2.33 -14.70 6.24
N THR A 91 -3.20 -14.18 7.10
CA THR A 91 -4.24 -14.99 7.76
C THR A 91 -5.21 -15.59 6.73
N GLN A 92 -5.64 -14.78 5.75
CA GLN A 92 -6.50 -15.25 4.66
C GLN A 92 -5.81 -16.31 3.79
N TRP A 93 -4.54 -16.12 3.44
CA TRP A 93 -3.76 -17.07 2.64
C TRP A 93 -3.56 -18.40 3.35
N SER A 94 -3.27 -18.37 4.65
CA SER A 94 -3.18 -19.57 5.46
C SER A 94 -4.51 -20.33 5.48
N ALA A 95 -5.64 -19.64 5.67
CA ALA A 95 -6.96 -20.26 5.67
C ALA A 95 -7.35 -20.86 4.30
N ARG A 96 -6.79 -20.34 3.21
CA ARG A 96 -6.98 -20.83 1.84
C ARG A 96 -6.00 -21.93 1.44
N GLY A 97 -5.01 -22.24 2.29
CA GLY A 97 -4.02 -23.28 2.02
C GLY A 97 -2.93 -22.86 1.03
N VAL A 98 -2.67 -21.56 0.90
CA VAL A 98 -1.55 -21.05 0.08
C VAL A 98 -0.22 -21.61 0.64
N PRO A 99 0.70 -22.10 -0.20
CA PRO A 99 1.96 -22.67 0.27
C PRO A 99 2.83 -21.67 1.06
N ASP A 100 3.54 -22.14 2.09
CA ASP A 100 4.40 -21.30 2.95
C ASP A 100 5.41 -20.46 2.16
N ALA A 101 6.02 -21.03 1.12
CA ALA A 101 6.98 -20.32 0.27
C ALA A 101 6.32 -19.15 -0.47
N ALA A 102 5.07 -19.32 -0.94
CA ALA A 102 4.30 -18.29 -1.60
C ALA A 102 3.86 -17.21 -0.59
N MET A 103 3.39 -17.59 0.59
CA MET A 103 3.06 -16.66 1.67
C MET A 103 4.28 -15.84 2.14
N LEU A 104 5.47 -16.47 2.19
CA LEU A 104 6.70 -15.75 2.45
C LEU A 104 6.95 -14.72 1.34
N ALA A 105 6.93 -15.13 0.08
CA ALA A 105 7.13 -14.20 -1.04
C ALA A 105 6.10 -13.05 -1.05
N PHE A 106 4.86 -13.30 -0.61
CA PHE A 106 3.84 -12.28 -0.39
C PHE A 106 4.26 -11.29 0.69
N ARG A 107 4.62 -11.78 1.88
CA ARG A 107 5.06 -10.94 3.01
C ARG A 107 6.19 -9.99 2.62
N TRP A 108 7.19 -10.48 1.89
CA TRP A 108 8.35 -9.68 1.48
C TRP A 108 8.01 -8.62 0.42
N ALA A 109 6.91 -8.76 -0.31
CA ALA A 109 6.48 -7.80 -1.33
C ALA A 109 5.59 -6.67 -0.78
N GLN A 110 5.09 -6.79 0.45
CA GLN A 110 4.16 -5.81 1.01
C GLN A 110 4.88 -4.57 1.52
N PHE A 111 4.18 -3.43 1.46
CA PHE A 111 4.54 -2.26 2.24
C PHE A 111 4.43 -2.60 3.73
N PRO A 112 5.43 -2.24 4.56
CA PRO A 112 5.49 -2.65 5.95
C PRO A 112 4.28 -2.18 6.75
N ALA A 113 3.83 -3.02 7.70
CA ALA A 113 2.74 -2.69 8.62
C ALA A 113 3.08 -1.49 9.51
N GLU A 114 4.33 -1.43 9.95
CA GLU A 114 4.91 -0.38 10.76
C GLU A 114 6.41 -0.26 10.47
N GLN A 115 6.93 0.96 10.45
CA GLN A 115 8.36 1.20 10.32
C GLN A 115 8.74 2.61 10.76
N SER A 116 10.02 2.79 11.08
CA SER A 116 10.65 4.08 11.37
C SER A 116 11.63 4.44 10.25
N TYR A 117 11.67 5.71 9.84
CA TYR A 117 12.63 6.22 8.86
C TYR A 117 13.34 7.46 9.40
N ALA A 118 14.67 7.39 9.51
CA ALA A 118 15.50 8.56 9.74
C ALA A 118 15.49 9.50 8.52
N PRO A 119 15.88 10.78 8.67
CA PRO A 119 16.01 11.67 7.52
C PRO A 119 16.94 11.11 6.44
N GLY A 120 16.46 11.06 5.20
CA GLY A 120 17.10 10.45 4.04
C GLY A 120 16.71 8.99 3.79
N GLU A 121 16.05 8.32 4.74
CA GLU A 121 15.60 6.94 4.59
C GLU A 121 14.22 6.84 3.94
N TRP A 122 13.99 5.70 3.29
CA TRP A 122 12.75 5.37 2.61
C TRP A 122 12.62 3.87 2.44
N ASN A 123 11.39 3.44 2.20
CA ASN A 123 11.11 2.08 1.76
C ASN A 123 9.95 2.08 0.76
N GLN A 124 9.76 0.92 0.13
CA GLN A 124 8.67 0.69 -0.81
C GLN A 124 8.07 -0.70 -0.65
N GLY A 125 6.84 -0.87 -1.12
CA GLY A 125 6.17 -2.16 -1.19
C GLY A 125 4.75 -2.06 -1.71
N MET A 126 4.10 -3.20 -1.90
CA MET A 126 2.70 -3.26 -2.32
C MET A 126 1.75 -2.92 -1.18
N LEU A 127 0.82 -2.01 -1.42
CA LEU A 127 -0.26 -1.67 -0.51
C LEU A 127 -1.61 -1.92 -1.19
N ALA A 128 -2.43 -2.77 -0.60
CA ALA A 128 -3.80 -2.98 -1.03
C ALA A 128 -4.76 -2.20 -0.13
N THR A 129 -5.68 -1.45 -0.72
CA THR A 129 -6.70 -0.72 0.04
C THR A 129 -7.90 -1.59 0.42
N GLY A 130 -8.07 -2.73 -0.27
CA GLY A 130 -9.24 -3.59 -0.13
C GLY A 130 -10.51 -3.03 -0.80
N LEU A 131 -10.40 -1.91 -1.52
CA LEU A 131 -11.48 -1.36 -2.33
C LEU A 131 -11.60 -2.12 -3.67
N PRO A 132 -12.81 -2.19 -4.26
CA PRO A 132 -13.01 -2.84 -5.55
C PRO A 132 -12.34 -2.04 -6.70
N PRO A 133 -12.10 -2.69 -7.86
CA PRO A 133 -11.60 -2.02 -9.06
C PRO A 133 -12.45 -0.79 -9.46
N GLY A 134 -11.81 0.20 -10.08
CA GLY A 134 -12.42 1.46 -10.50
C GLY A 134 -12.85 2.43 -9.36
N SER A 135 -12.65 2.06 -8.09
CA SER A 135 -12.97 2.93 -6.95
C SER A 135 -12.15 4.22 -6.95
N ARG A 136 -12.72 5.27 -6.35
CA ARG A 136 -12.08 6.55 -6.07
C ARG A 136 -12.12 6.86 -4.59
N PHE A 137 -11.00 7.27 -4.03
CA PHE A 137 -10.87 7.47 -2.59
C PHE A 137 -9.82 8.53 -2.26
N ASP A 138 -9.86 9.02 -1.04
CA ASP A 138 -8.75 9.80 -0.48
C ASP A 138 -7.95 8.91 0.48
N LEU A 139 -6.63 9.02 0.45
CA LEU A 139 -5.75 8.39 1.44
C LEU A 139 -5.21 9.46 2.39
N ILE A 140 -5.32 9.19 3.70
CA ILE A 140 -4.72 9.99 4.76
C ILE A 140 -3.67 9.12 5.44
N ALA A 141 -2.41 9.40 5.13
CA ALA A 141 -1.27 8.78 5.76
C ALA A 141 -0.88 9.56 7.01
N ARG A 142 -0.52 8.85 8.09
CA ARG A 142 -0.11 9.45 9.36
C ARG A 142 1.23 8.90 9.82
N TRP A 143 1.99 9.77 10.46
CA TRP A 143 3.26 9.42 11.11
C TRP A 143 3.45 10.31 12.33
N THR A 144 4.35 9.90 13.23
CA THR A 144 4.76 10.68 14.39
C THR A 144 6.20 11.15 14.27
N ILE A 145 6.49 12.33 14.82
CA ILE A 145 7.86 12.82 15.03
C ILE A 145 7.90 13.37 16.46
N ALA A 146 8.76 12.80 17.31
CA ALA A 146 8.88 13.20 18.72
C ALA A 146 7.50 13.38 19.41
N ASP A 147 6.68 12.33 19.33
CA ASP A 147 5.31 12.24 19.90
C ASP A 147 4.23 13.14 19.28
N GLN A 148 4.57 13.97 18.28
CA GLN A 148 3.59 14.75 17.55
C GLN A 148 3.15 14.02 16.27
N THR A 149 1.84 13.85 16.09
CA THR A 149 1.26 13.27 14.86
C THR A 149 1.19 14.31 13.75
N TYR A 150 1.58 13.89 12.55
CA TYR A 150 1.46 14.61 11.30
C TYR A 150 0.71 13.76 10.28
N GLU A 151 0.21 14.41 9.23
CA GLU A 151 -0.48 13.71 8.15
C GLU A 151 -0.09 14.24 6.76
N GLY A 152 -0.19 13.34 5.79
CA GLY A 152 -0.11 13.62 4.37
C GLY A 152 -1.35 13.07 3.69
N ARG A 153 -1.89 13.83 2.74
CA ARG A 153 -3.15 13.48 2.04
C ARG A 153 -2.94 13.35 0.55
N LEU A 154 -3.48 12.27 -0.01
CA LEU A 154 -3.68 12.08 -1.44
C LEU A 154 -5.18 12.13 -1.73
N ASP A 155 -5.59 13.06 -2.58
CA ASP A 155 -6.99 13.27 -2.95
C ASP A 155 -7.33 12.60 -4.30
N ASP A 156 -8.55 12.08 -4.43
CA ASP A 156 -9.08 11.47 -5.67
C ASP A 156 -8.13 10.41 -6.28
N VAL A 157 -7.53 9.59 -5.40
CA VAL A 157 -6.76 8.41 -5.78
C VAL A 157 -7.70 7.41 -6.44
N ARG A 158 -7.21 6.76 -7.50
CA ARG A 158 -8.04 5.89 -8.34
C ARG A 158 -7.48 4.50 -8.38
N CYS A 159 -8.33 3.51 -8.14
CA CYS A 159 -8.04 2.13 -8.45
C CYS A 159 -8.01 1.92 -9.97
N THR A 160 -7.25 0.94 -10.43
CA THR A 160 -7.35 0.45 -11.81
C THR A 160 -8.69 -0.22 -12.01
N ASP A 161 -9.24 -0.14 -13.22
CA ASP A 161 -10.45 -0.86 -13.63
C ASP A 161 -10.21 -2.36 -13.81
#